data_AF-A0A2E6UUJ5-F1
#
_entry.id   AF-A0A2E6UUJ5-F1
#
_cell.length_a   1.000
_cell.length_b   1.000
_cell.length_c   1.000
_cell.angle_alpha   90.00
_cell.angle_beta   90.00
_cell.angle_gamma   90.00
#
_symmetry.space_group_name_H-M   'P 1'
#
loop_
_entity.id
_entity.type
_entity.pdbx_description
1 polymer ?
#
loop_
_entity_poly.entity_id
_entity_poly.type
_entity_poly.pdbx_seq_one_letter_code
_entity_poly.pdbx_strand_id
1 'polypeptide(L)'
;MNGEKLLAAQLSIVENKGYDFAPPFQEMTIHLYLIGVMWRHGERLDVITNPREHAFESLNKILVKGGMSNKIAAKRIALLKDLSQEEGSNEAYAVTVGYQANQDDNSLDMIFDEHRDEVRVSGALWRFYSRGKRFMLLGGSAAAIMAIFFVTLYAPTSSGITILASGLFAAALVVMPTFIIGVLIYRIKFKKKN
;
A
#
# COMPACT_ATOMS: atom_id res chain seq x y z
N MET A 1 8.48 10.55 22.05
CA MET A 1 9.81 10.38 21.39
C MET A 1 10.08 11.56 20.46
N ASN A 2 11.34 11.98 20.25
CA ASN A 2 11.65 13.10 19.34
C ASN A 2 11.18 12.87 17.89
N GLY A 3 11.18 11.62 17.42
CA GLY A 3 10.66 11.26 16.09
C GLY A 3 9.15 11.48 15.93
N GLU A 4 8.34 11.27 16.98
CA GLU A 4 6.89 11.50 16.92
C GLU A 4 6.56 13.00 16.81
N LYS A 5 7.33 13.86 17.48
CA LYS A 5 7.16 15.32 17.41
C LYS A 5 7.53 15.86 16.03
N LEU A 6 8.65 15.38 15.48
CA LEU A 6 9.11 15.75 14.14
C LEU A 6 8.13 15.26 13.08
N LEU A 7 7.63 14.02 13.22
CA LEU A 7 6.59 13.50 12.34
C LEU A 7 5.32 14.34 12.38
N ALA A 8 4.85 14.74 13.57
CA ALA A 8 3.65 15.57 13.69
C ALA A 8 3.78 16.93 12.99
N ALA A 9 4.95 17.57 13.09
CA ALA A 9 5.23 18.81 12.38
C ALA A 9 5.20 18.61 10.85
N GLN A 10 5.88 17.59 10.35
CA GLN A 10 5.90 17.26 8.91
C GLN A 10 4.54 16.86 8.36
N LEU A 11 3.77 16.04 9.10
CA LEU A 11 2.45 15.60 8.69
C LEU A 11 1.48 16.77 8.51
N SER A 12 1.57 17.78 9.37
CA SER A 12 0.71 18.98 9.22
C SER A 12 0.95 19.70 7.88
N ILE A 13 2.20 19.75 7.41
CA ILE A 13 2.57 20.36 6.13
C ILE A 13 2.02 19.53 4.96
N VAL A 14 2.18 18.21 5.03
CA VAL A 14 1.67 17.26 4.02
C VAL A 14 0.15 17.30 3.93
N GLU A 15 -0.55 17.33 5.07
CA GLU A 15 -2.01 17.42 5.14
C GLU A 15 -2.54 18.72 4.53
N ASN A 16 -1.87 19.85 4.81
CA ASN A 16 -2.25 21.16 4.27
C ASN A 16 -2.16 21.23 2.74
N LYS A 17 -1.27 20.46 2.10
CA LYS A 17 -1.16 20.43 0.63
C LYS A 17 -2.18 19.53 -0.06
N GLY A 18 -2.85 18.63 0.66
CA GLY A 18 -3.95 17.83 0.12
C GLY A 18 -3.54 16.84 -0.98
N TYR A 19 -2.39 16.18 -0.85
CA TYR A 19 -1.95 15.16 -1.81
C TYR A 19 -2.98 14.02 -1.96
N ASP A 20 -3.32 13.65 -3.19
CA ASP A 20 -4.19 12.52 -3.49
C ASP A 20 -3.36 11.27 -3.83
N PHE A 21 -2.72 10.68 -2.82
CA PHE A 21 -1.98 9.43 -2.96
C PHE A 21 -2.80 8.20 -2.54
N ALA A 22 -2.39 7.04 -3.04
CA ALA A 22 -2.85 5.76 -2.56
C ALA A 22 -2.47 5.62 -1.07
N PRO A 23 -3.41 5.30 -0.16
CA PRO A 23 -3.11 5.17 1.27
C PRO A 23 -1.92 4.24 1.58
N PRO A 24 -1.77 3.07 0.93
CA PRO A 24 -0.60 2.23 1.17
C PRO A 24 0.72 2.88 0.79
N PHE A 25 0.76 3.70 -0.27
CA PHE A 25 1.97 4.42 -0.66
C PHE A 25 2.31 5.46 0.40
N GLN A 26 1.35 6.30 0.76
CA GLN A 26 1.55 7.36 1.76
C GLN A 26 2.04 6.80 3.09
N GLU A 27 1.39 5.75 3.61
CA GLU A 27 1.79 5.10 4.86
C GLU A 27 3.21 4.52 4.81
N MET A 28 3.57 3.82 3.72
CA MET A 28 4.89 3.21 3.61
C MET A 28 5.99 4.25 3.49
N THR A 29 5.78 5.31 2.72
CA THR A 29 6.71 6.42 2.58
C THR A 29 6.97 7.11 3.92
N ILE A 30 5.90 7.37 4.69
CA ILE A 30 6.02 7.93 6.04
C ILE A 30 6.82 7.01 6.96
N HIS A 31 6.57 5.69 6.93
CA HIS A 31 7.31 4.76 7.77
C HIS A 31 8.79 4.66 7.41
N LEU A 32 9.13 4.62 6.11
CA LEU A 32 10.52 4.64 5.63
C LEU A 32 11.22 5.94 6.04
N TYR A 33 10.55 7.07 5.88
CA TYR A 33 11.04 8.37 6.36
C TYR A 33 11.31 8.35 7.87
N LEU A 34 10.37 7.84 8.67
CA LEU A 34 10.52 7.79 10.12
C LEU A 34 11.69 6.89 10.55
N ILE A 35 11.93 5.78 9.83
CA ILE A 35 13.09 4.92 10.08
C ILE A 35 14.40 5.72 9.93
N GLY A 36 14.54 6.53 8.88
CA GLY A 36 15.70 7.40 8.69
C GLY A 36 15.89 8.37 9.85
N VAL A 37 14.82 9.06 10.26
CA VAL A 37 14.84 10.01 11.38
C VAL A 37 15.28 9.33 12.68
N MET A 38 14.70 8.15 12.98
CA MET A 38 15.00 7.40 14.19
C MET A 38 16.42 6.82 14.18
N TRP A 39 16.92 6.40 13.02
CA TRP A 39 18.29 5.91 12.86
C TRP A 39 19.29 7.03 13.21
N ARG A 40 19.19 8.21 12.60
CA ARG A 40 20.10 9.33 12.92
C ARG A 40 20.01 9.73 14.39
N HIS A 41 18.81 9.69 14.97
CA HIS A 41 18.67 9.97 16.40
C HIS A 41 19.37 8.92 17.26
N GLY A 42 19.28 7.63 16.89
CA GLY A 42 19.96 6.54 17.57
C GLY A 42 21.48 6.65 17.54
N GLU A 43 22.06 7.09 16.42
CA GLU A 43 23.51 7.32 16.32
C GLU A 43 23.99 8.42 17.27
N ARG A 44 23.19 9.46 17.49
CA ARG A 44 23.52 10.55 18.41
C ARG A 44 23.48 10.15 19.89
N LEU A 45 22.87 9.00 20.22
CA LEU A 45 22.72 8.58 21.60
C LEU A 45 23.93 7.79 22.14
N ASP A 46 24.91 7.42 21.29
CA ASP A 46 26.19 6.74 21.57
C ASP A 46 26.13 5.45 22.44
N VAL A 47 24.93 5.05 22.86
CA VAL A 47 24.65 3.88 23.70
C VAL A 47 24.11 2.71 22.86
N ILE A 48 23.76 2.96 21.60
CA ILE A 48 23.06 2.00 20.74
C ILE A 48 24.07 1.37 19.78
N THR A 49 24.33 0.07 19.97
CA THR A 49 25.29 -0.70 19.14
C THR A 49 24.84 -0.87 17.68
N ASN A 50 23.53 -0.93 17.43
CA ASN A 50 22.97 -0.97 16.08
C ASN A 50 21.79 0.01 15.94
N PRO A 51 22.08 1.29 15.65
CA PRO A 51 21.08 2.35 15.57
C PRO A 51 19.99 2.11 14.51
N ARG A 52 20.36 1.48 13.39
CA ARG A 52 19.41 1.15 12.31
C ARG A 52 18.43 0.06 12.74
N GLU A 53 18.90 -1.03 13.35
CA GLU A 53 18.00 -2.07 13.86
C GLU A 53 17.10 -1.52 14.97
N HIS A 54 17.66 -0.69 15.86
CA HIS A 54 16.87 -0.01 16.89
C HIS A 54 15.78 0.89 16.27
N ALA A 55 16.03 1.56 15.14
CA ALA A 55 15.00 2.34 14.45
C ALA A 55 13.81 1.47 14.02
N PHE A 56 14.05 0.28 13.46
CA PHE A 56 12.98 -0.67 13.12
C PHE A 56 12.23 -1.19 14.34
N GLU A 57 12.93 -1.51 15.43
CA GLU A 57 12.30 -1.93 16.68
C GLU A 57 11.43 -0.83 17.31
N SER A 58 11.92 0.41 17.27
CA SER A 58 11.18 1.59 17.73
C SER A 58 9.92 1.81 16.90
N LEU A 59 10.02 1.70 15.57
CA LEU A 59 8.86 1.77 14.68
C LEU A 59 7.84 0.67 15.02
N ASN A 60 8.30 -0.56 15.27
CA ASN A 60 7.41 -1.66 15.65
C ASN A 60 6.61 -1.31 16.91
N LYS A 61 7.28 -0.81 17.95
CA LYS A 61 6.64 -0.37 19.19
C LYS A 61 5.61 0.74 18.95
N ILE A 62 5.93 1.72 18.09
CA ILE A 62 4.98 2.79 17.72
C ILE A 62 3.74 2.21 17.03
N LEU A 63 3.93 1.32 16.05
CA LEU A 63 2.83 0.69 15.32
C LEU A 63 1.91 -0.12 16.24
N VAL A 64 2.49 -0.89 17.15
CA VAL A 64 1.74 -1.70 18.12
C VAL A 64 0.98 -0.82 19.11
N LYS A 65 1.63 0.23 19.63
CA LYS A 65 0.99 1.22 20.49
C LYS A 65 -0.15 1.96 19.78
N GLY A 66 -0.03 2.16 18.46
CA GLY A 66 -1.08 2.70 17.60
C GLY A 66 -2.26 1.74 17.32
N GLY A 67 -2.28 0.54 17.90
CA GLY A 67 -3.37 -0.43 17.79
C GLY A 67 -3.16 -1.53 16.75
N MET A 68 -2.00 -1.59 16.10
CA MET A 68 -1.66 -2.70 15.20
C MET A 68 -1.33 -3.96 16.01
N SER A 69 -1.83 -5.13 15.59
CA SER A 69 -1.44 -6.38 16.25
C SER A 69 0.06 -6.67 16.04
N ASN A 70 0.72 -7.26 17.04
CA ASN A 70 2.14 -7.62 16.99
C ASN A 70 2.51 -8.40 15.70
N LYS A 71 1.67 -9.33 15.27
CA LYS A 71 1.91 -10.13 14.05
C LYS A 71 1.90 -9.29 12.78
N ILE A 72 0.98 -8.33 12.69
CA ILE A 72 0.87 -7.44 11.53
C ILE A 72 2.03 -6.42 11.55
N ALA A 73 2.34 -5.86 12.71
CA ALA A 73 3.47 -4.93 12.88
C ALA A 73 4.80 -5.60 12.50
N ALA A 74 5.06 -6.82 12.98
CA ALA A 74 6.27 -7.56 12.60
C ALA A 74 6.37 -7.82 11.09
N LYS A 75 5.26 -8.18 10.43
CA LYS A 75 5.22 -8.33 8.96
C LYS A 75 5.47 -7.02 8.24
N ARG A 76 4.91 -5.91 8.75
CA ARG A 76 5.13 -4.57 8.21
C ARG A 76 6.61 -4.20 8.30
N ILE A 77 7.26 -4.44 9.44
CA ILE A 77 8.69 -4.18 9.64
C ILE A 77 9.56 -5.02 8.70
N ALA A 78 9.25 -6.31 8.53
CA ALA A 78 9.98 -7.16 7.58
C ALA A 78 9.91 -6.61 6.14
N LEU A 79 8.73 -6.17 5.71
CA LEU A 79 8.54 -5.53 4.41
C LEU A 79 9.29 -4.19 4.31
N LEU A 80 9.28 -3.37 5.36
CA LEU A 80 10.02 -2.11 5.38
C LEU A 80 11.54 -2.31 5.36
N LYS A 81 12.05 -3.40 5.94
CA LYS A 81 13.48 -3.75 5.83
C LYS A 81 13.87 -4.03 4.39
N ASP A 82 13.06 -4.85 3.70
CA ASP A 82 13.22 -5.15 2.27
C ASP A 82 13.16 -3.87 1.42
N LEU A 83 12.12 -3.05 1.62
CA LEU A 83 11.94 -1.78 0.91
C LEU A 83 12.95 -0.69 1.30
N SER A 84 13.70 -0.84 2.40
CA SER A 84 14.70 0.15 2.81
C SER A 84 16.00 0.06 2.01
N GLN A 85 16.18 -1.02 1.24
CA GLN A 85 17.34 -1.26 0.40
C GLN A 85 16.91 -1.20 -1.07
N GLU A 86 17.57 -0.35 -1.85
CA GLU A 86 17.40 -0.26 -3.29
C GLU A 86 18.34 -1.26 -4.01
N GLU A 87 18.02 -1.59 -5.27
CA GLU A 87 18.89 -2.42 -6.11
C GLU A 87 20.29 -1.78 -6.20
N GLY A 88 21.32 -2.52 -5.77
CA GLY A 88 22.70 -2.05 -5.83
C GLY A 88 23.24 -1.39 -4.56
N SER A 89 22.68 -1.72 -3.38
CA SER A 89 23.17 -1.35 -2.03
C SER A 89 22.89 0.07 -1.53
N ASN A 90 22.15 0.88 -2.30
CA ASN A 90 21.72 2.21 -1.86
C ASN A 90 20.52 2.11 -0.91
N GLU A 91 20.42 3.00 0.08
CA GLU A 91 19.20 3.15 0.87
C GLU A 91 18.07 3.75 0.05
N ALA A 92 16.84 3.30 0.32
CA ALA A 92 15.65 3.90 -0.29
C ALA A 92 15.60 5.40 -0.02
N TYR A 93 15.25 6.18 -1.05
CA TYR A 93 15.25 7.64 -1.01
C TYR A 93 14.56 8.23 0.23
N ALA A 94 13.39 7.72 0.61
CA ALA A 94 12.66 8.17 1.79
C ALA A 94 13.44 7.98 3.11
N VAL A 95 14.20 6.87 3.23
CA VAL A 95 15.07 6.61 4.39
C VAL A 95 16.22 7.62 4.42
N THR A 96 16.86 7.86 3.27
CA THR A 96 17.96 8.82 3.14
C THR A 96 17.54 10.24 3.47
N VAL A 97 16.40 10.68 2.94
CA VAL A 97 15.83 12.00 3.23
C VAL A 97 15.45 12.11 4.72
N GLY A 98 14.79 11.09 5.27
CA GLY A 98 14.47 11.05 6.71
C GLY A 98 15.70 11.05 7.61
N TYR A 99 16.77 10.38 7.20
CA TYR A 99 18.05 10.44 7.91
C TYR A 99 18.59 11.86 7.91
N GLN A 100 18.55 12.57 6.78
CA GLN A 100 19.08 13.93 6.69
C GLN A 100 18.16 15.00 7.32
N ALA A 101 16.93 14.63 7.71
CA ALA A 101 15.92 15.56 8.17
C ALA A 101 16.28 16.33 9.46
N ASN A 102 15.81 17.57 9.53
CA ASN A 102 15.91 18.49 10.67
C ASN A 102 14.50 18.88 11.18
N GLN A 103 14.42 19.48 12.38
CA GLN A 103 13.13 19.72 13.05
C GLN A 103 12.16 20.65 12.30
N ASP A 104 12.68 21.57 11.48
CA ASP A 104 11.88 22.60 10.78
C ASP A 104 12.08 22.56 9.26
N ASP A 105 12.49 21.41 8.69
CA ASP A 105 12.60 21.29 7.24
C ASP A 105 11.27 20.89 6.58
N ASN A 106 11.23 20.83 5.25
CA ASN A 106 10.06 20.33 4.50
C ASN A 106 10.41 19.01 3.81
N SER A 107 11.24 18.18 4.45
CA SER A 107 11.88 17.03 3.79
C SER A 107 10.89 15.94 3.40
N LEU A 108 9.89 15.66 4.25
CA LEU A 108 8.83 14.70 3.92
C LEU A 108 7.95 15.21 2.78
N ASP A 109 7.68 16.51 2.78
CA ASP A 109 6.91 17.19 1.75
C ASP A 109 7.61 17.14 0.38
N MET A 110 8.94 17.31 0.34
CA MET A 110 9.72 17.17 -0.89
C MET A 110 9.63 15.76 -1.51
N ILE A 111 9.64 14.71 -0.69
CA ILE A 111 9.46 13.33 -1.17
C ILE A 111 8.10 13.19 -1.86
N PHE A 112 7.06 13.77 -1.27
CA PHE A 112 5.71 13.71 -1.81
C PHE A 112 5.55 14.58 -3.06
N ASP A 113 6.15 15.77 -3.11
CA ASP A 113 6.14 16.62 -4.30
C ASP A 113 6.78 15.92 -5.51
N GLU A 114 7.87 15.17 -5.31
CA GLU A 114 8.52 14.40 -6.38
C GLU A 114 7.60 13.35 -7.01
N HIS A 115 6.68 12.78 -6.21
CA HIS A 115 5.75 11.76 -6.65
C HIS A 115 4.37 12.31 -7.02
N ARG A 116 4.13 13.62 -6.90
CA ARG A 116 2.80 14.25 -7.05
C ARG A 116 2.12 13.92 -8.38
N ASP A 117 2.89 13.92 -9.46
CA ASP A 117 2.38 13.64 -10.82
C ASP A 117 2.53 12.17 -11.23
N GLU A 118 3.02 11.32 -10.33
CA GLU A 118 3.15 9.90 -10.58
C GLU A 118 1.81 9.19 -10.47
N VAL A 119 1.28 8.81 -11.63
CA VAL A 119 0.00 8.08 -11.74
C VAL A 119 0.01 6.75 -10.96
N ARG A 120 1.19 6.15 -10.71
CA ARG A 120 1.34 4.83 -10.05
C ARG A 120 0.95 4.89 -8.59
N VAL A 121 1.18 6.04 -7.96
CA VAL A 121 0.92 6.27 -6.55
C VAL A 121 -0.37 7.07 -6.33
N SER A 122 -1.10 7.39 -7.39
CA SER A 122 -2.32 8.19 -7.33
C SER A 122 -3.45 7.51 -6.54
N GLY A 123 -4.07 8.29 -5.66
CA GLY A 123 -5.26 7.94 -4.89
C GLY A 123 -6.48 7.68 -5.77
N ALA A 124 -6.62 8.40 -6.90
CA ALA A 124 -7.69 8.14 -7.87
C ALA A 124 -7.61 6.73 -8.47
N LEU A 125 -6.40 6.27 -8.82
CA LEU A 125 -6.18 4.92 -9.35
C LEU A 125 -6.43 3.86 -8.27
N TRP A 126 -5.99 4.13 -7.03
CA TRP A 126 -6.30 3.27 -5.89
C TRP A 126 -7.80 3.15 -5.62
N ARG A 127 -8.56 4.25 -5.67
CA ARG A 127 -10.02 4.24 -5.52
C ARG A 127 -10.69 3.45 -6.64
N PHE A 128 -10.20 3.58 -7.89
CA PHE A 128 -10.70 2.77 -9.00
C PHE A 128 -10.43 1.27 -8.77
N TYR A 129 -9.19 0.90 -8.42
CA TYR A 129 -8.80 -0.48 -8.15
C TYR A 129 -9.58 -1.09 -6.97
N SER A 130 -9.67 -0.37 -5.85
CA SER A 130 -10.38 -0.84 -4.64
C SER A 130 -11.89 -1.00 -4.86
N ARG A 131 -12.51 -0.10 -5.61
CA ARG A 131 -13.91 -0.26 -6.06
C ARG A 131 -14.04 -1.46 -7.01
N GLY A 132 -13.15 -1.58 -7.99
CA GLY A 132 -13.12 -2.70 -8.94
C GLY A 132 -13.06 -4.05 -8.23
N LYS A 133 -12.21 -4.20 -7.21
CA LYS A 133 -12.12 -5.42 -6.40
C LYS A 133 -13.44 -5.77 -5.72
N ARG A 134 -14.15 -4.78 -5.17
CA ARG A 134 -15.48 -5.00 -4.55
C ARG A 134 -16.52 -5.42 -5.58
N PHE A 135 -16.53 -4.78 -6.75
CA PHE A 135 -17.44 -5.15 -7.85
C PHE A 135 -17.16 -6.56 -8.38
N MET A 136 -15.89 -6.93 -8.56
CA MET A 136 -15.51 -8.29 -8.97
C MET A 136 -16.00 -9.34 -7.97
N LEU A 137 -15.78 -9.10 -6.67
CA LEU A 137 -16.13 -10.06 -5.63
C LEU A 137 -17.66 -10.18 -5.49
N LEU A 138 -18.36 -9.07 -5.32
CA LEU A 138 -19.81 -9.08 -5.12
C LEU A 138 -20.56 -9.47 -6.39
N GLY A 139 -20.17 -8.91 -7.54
CA GLY A 139 -20.79 -9.19 -8.83
C GLY A 139 -20.53 -10.62 -9.30
N GLY A 140 -19.30 -11.12 -9.15
CA GLY A 140 -18.95 -12.50 -9.50
C GLY A 140 -19.70 -13.51 -8.64
N SER A 141 -19.77 -13.29 -7.32
CA SER A 141 -20.53 -14.16 -6.41
C SER A 141 -22.03 -14.14 -6.69
N ALA A 142 -22.62 -12.96 -6.92
CA ALA A 142 -24.05 -12.84 -7.24
C ALA A 142 -24.39 -13.55 -8.56
N ALA A 143 -23.56 -13.37 -9.60
CA ALA A 143 -23.76 -14.02 -10.89
C ALA A 143 -23.65 -15.55 -10.78
N ALA A 144 -22.68 -16.06 -10.00
CA ALA A 144 -22.56 -17.50 -9.75
C ALA A 144 -23.79 -18.08 -9.05
N ILE A 145 -24.27 -17.43 -7.99
CA ILE A 145 -25.45 -17.87 -7.24
C ILE A 145 -26.69 -17.87 -8.14
N MET A 146 -26.89 -16.80 -8.92
CA MET A 146 -28.02 -16.70 -9.86
C MET A 146 -27.97 -17.80 -10.93
N ALA A 147 -26.80 -18.09 -11.49
CA ALA A 147 -26.65 -19.14 -12.49
C ALA A 147 -26.90 -20.54 -11.90
N ILE A 148 -26.36 -20.82 -10.72
CA ILE A 148 -26.61 -22.07 -9.99
C ILE A 148 -28.11 -22.24 -9.70
N PHE A 149 -28.76 -21.18 -9.19
CA PHE A 149 -30.17 -21.20 -8.87
C PHE A 149 -31.04 -21.39 -10.12
N PHE A 150 -30.70 -20.72 -11.21
CA PHE A 150 -31.38 -20.84 -12.50
C PHE A 150 -31.27 -22.26 -13.08
N VAL A 151 -30.06 -22.83 -13.13
CA VAL A 151 -29.88 -24.20 -13.64
C VAL A 151 -30.58 -25.21 -12.73
N THR A 152 -30.59 -25.01 -11.41
CA THR A 152 -31.28 -25.90 -10.47
C THR A 152 -32.80 -25.87 -10.67
N LEU A 153 -33.40 -24.70 -10.91
CA LEU A 153 -34.84 -24.55 -11.11
C LEU A 153 -35.31 -25.09 -12.46
N TYR A 154 -34.58 -24.79 -13.54
CA TYR A 154 -35.02 -25.07 -14.91
C TYR A 154 -34.43 -26.36 -15.50
N ALA A 155 -33.36 -26.90 -14.93
CA ALA A 155 -32.74 -28.15 -15.33
C ALA A 155 -32.41 -29.02 -14.11
N PRO A 156 -33.41 -29.47 -13.33
CA PRO A 156 -33.21 -30.18 -12.06
C PRO A 156 -32.53 -31.55 -12.21
N THR A 157 -32.52 -32.12 -13.42
CA THR A 157 -31.82 -33.37 -13.76
C THR A 157 -30.35 -33.17 -14.14
N SER A 158 -29.87 -31.93 -14.16
CA SER A 158 -28.48 -31.62 -14.45
C SER A 158 -27.54 -32.17 -13.37
N SER A 159 -26.36 -32.64 -13.79
CA SER A 159 -25.36 -33.14 -12.85
C SER A 159 -24.85 -32.01 -11.96
N GLY A 160 -24.45 -32.33 -10.72
CA GLY A 160 -23.88 -31.34 -9.80
C GLY A 160 -22.64 -30.62 -10.38
N ILE A 161 -21.89 -31.28 -11.25
CA ILE A 161 -20.75 -30.70 -11.98
C ILE A 161 -21.22 -29.64 -12.97
N THR A 162 -22.32 -29.88 -13.69
CA THR A 162 -22.91 -28.93 -14.63
C THR A 162 -23.41 -27.67 -13.92
N ILE A 163 -24.05 -27.84 -12.76
CA ILE A 163 -24.53 -26.74 -11.92
C ILE A 163 -23.35 -25.89 -11.45
N LEU A 164 -22.30 -26.52 -10.92
CA LEU A 164 -21.12 -25.81 -10.44
C LEU A 164 -20.38 -25.08 -11.58
N ALA A 165 -20.25 -25.73 -12.74
CA ALA A 165 -19.63 -25.13 -13.91
C ALA A 165 -20.38 -23.87 -14.37
N SER A 166 -21.72 -23.91 -14.39
CA SER A 166 -22.54 -22.74 -14.77
C SER A 166 -22.30 -21.53 -13.85
N GLY A 167 -22.20 -21.76 -12.54
CA GLY A 167 -21.85 -20.73 -11.57
C GLY A 167 -20.47 -20.15 -11.80
N LEU A 168 -19.48 -21.01 -12.08
CA LEU A 168 -18.11 -20.59 -12.35
C LEU A 168 -18.01 -19.76 -13.64
N PHE A 169 -18.69 -20.18 -14.71
CA PHE A 169 -18.75 -19.43 -15.97
C PHE A 169 -19.40 -18.06 -15.79
N ALA A 170 -20.51 -17.99 -15.05
CA ALA A 170 -21.18 -16.72 -14.77
C ALA A 170 -20.30 -15.76 -13.96
N ALA A 171 -19.58 -16.26 -12.94
CA ALA A 171 -18.59 -15.44 -12.21
C ALA A 171 -17.47 -14.94 -13.13
N ALA A 172 -16.93 -15.81 -13.99
CA ALA A 172 -15.83 -15.46 -14.89
C ALA A 172 -16.22 -14.34 -15.87
N LEU A 173 -17.46 -14.34 -16.38
CA LEU A 173 -17.97 -13.29 -17.27
C LEU A 173 -18.06 -11.91 -16.60
N VAL A 174 -18.21 -11.84 -15.28
CA VAL A 174 -18.19 -10.58 -14.54
C VAL A 174 -16.75 -10.14 -14.24
N VAL A 175 -15.88 -11.08 -13.88
CA VAL A 175 -14.51 -10.78 -13.47
C VAL A 175 -13.60 -10.44 -14.66
N MET A 176 -13.68 -11.17 -15.78
CA MET A 176 -12.77 -10.96 -16.91
C MET A 176 -12.82 -9.55 -17.52
N PRO A 177 -13.99 -8.95 -17.82
CA PRO A 177 -14.04 -7.61 -18.43
C PRO A 177 -13.41 -6.54 -17.53
N THR A 178 -13.67 -6.61 -16.22
CA THR A 178 -13.08 -5.68 -15.26
C THR A 178 -11.56 -5.83 -15.14
N PHE A 179 -11.03 -7.06 -15.29
CA PHE A 179 -9.60 -7.31 -15.35
C PHE A 179 -8.97 -6.75 -16.63
N ILE A 180 -9.61 -6.98 -17.79
CA ILE A 180 -9.16 -6.48 -19.10
C ILE A 180 -9.14 -4.94 -19.09
N ILE A 181 -10.19 -4.28 -18.58
CA ILE A 181 -10.23 -2.82 -18.45
C ILE A 181 -9.10 -2.30 -17.56
N GLY A 182 -8.85 -2.98 -16.43
CA GLY A 182 -7.73 -2.64 -15.53
C GLY A 182 -6.37 -2.73 -16.24
N VAL A 183 -6.12 -3.81 -16.98
CA VAL A 183 -4.91 -3.98 -17.78
C VAL A 183 -4.81 -2.95 -18.90
N LEU A 184 -5.92 -2.59 -19.55
CA LEU A 184 -5.95 -1.59 -20.62
C LEU A 184 -5.60 -0.20 -20.11
N ILE A 185 -6.21 0.22 -19.01
CA ILE A 185 -5.90 1.49 -18.34
C ILE A 185 -4.43 1.50 -17.93
N TYR A 186 -3.94 0.37 -17.40
CA TYR A 186 -2.54 0.27 -17.03
C TYR A 186 -1.62 0.47 -18.26
N ARG A 187 -1.91 -0.22 -19.36
CA ARG A 187 -1.09 -0.14 -20.58
C ARG A 187 -1.15 1.24 -21.24
N ILE A 188 -2.29 1.92 -21.22
CA ILE A 188 -2.46 3.23 -21.85
C ILE A 188 -1.80 4.35 -21.02
N LYS A 189 -1.88 4.28 -19.68
CA LYS A 189 -1.32 5.33 -18.81
C LYS A 189 0.12 5.09 -18.35
N PHE A 190 0.60 3.84 -18.30
CA PHE A 190 1.91 3.49 -17.76
C PHE A 190 2.91 2.94 -18.77
N LYS A 191 2.52 2.71 -20.03
CA LYS A 191 3.53 2.45 -21.06
C LYS A 191 4.24 3.78 -21.32
N LYS A 192 5.44 3.90 -20.75
CA LYS A 192 6.40 4.99 -20.99
C LYS A 192 6.30 5.41 -22.46
N LYS A 193 5.96 6.68 -22.71
CA LYS A 193 6.39 7.32 -23.95
C LYS A 193 7.92 7.29 -23.86
N ASN A 194 8.53 6.37 -24.61
CA ASN A 194 9.98 6.43 -24.85
C ASN A 194 10.34 7.80 -25.41
#